data_AF-A0A3A6H468-F1
#
_entry.id   AF-A0A3A6H468-F1
#
_cell.length_a   1.000
_cell.length_b   1.000
_cell.length_c   1.000
_cell.angle_alpha   90.00
_cell.angle_beta   90.00
_cell.angle_gamma   90.00
#
_symmetry.space_group_name_H-M   'P 1'
#
loop_
_entity.id
_entity.type
_entity.pdbx_description
1 polymer ?
#
loop_
_entity_poly.entity_id
_entity_poly.type
_entity_poly.pdbx_seq_one_letter_code
_entity_poly.pdbx_strand_id
1 'polypeptide(L)'
;MERKYVVICIFILLLCRMSLTIYAEEEPETVVISQVDAVMPVVRIYLNKGITEEEALHAEAFLGEQRLQFKQFGKASDEGVLYYILLDRSASIPDVYFTDIKNGIQEFIEQMRPVDEAIIYTFGDEILPIYTSKNNSESIEEALNKIHNTDQNTLLFEAIETVTVQMAFRTDFERKVMLTITDGEDFAVGRKTKTEALNSLKEKGIPMYAMTVDTAQKEYIDSFGEFARNSGGEIFLTKKEESAITLNSIKDVVTNISFLDFFAPTNRVSNQMETLALTLEKNEITVTKDILITRGIPDKEEPNIISVEKISDKELKVFFSEAVLNADKVSSFKVLWNDVNIPIQNVLYLEKGGKYSSELFFAEELYEGDYQIEGINITDNSQEENLLKVPAVLFLNGVEYIEPEQEKDHTLLWTILVSVGIIMIFISTGIFLYRKIKKNKGIIYVDGKPILVSNVEQHESIPVEKDKGRKITLIIYSDGRNTRKIDTVIDKSLFFGRAPICNYYFDDASLSKQHFVLECDEEYFYVTDLNSSNGTKVNGILIERRHRLEQNDVITAGTLQFRIKW
;
A
#
# COMPACT_ATOMS: atom_id res chain seq x y z
N MET A 1 37.90 82.75 20.72
CA MET A 1 36.67 81.93 20.70
C MET A 1 36.29 81.44 19.30
N GLU A 2 36.85 81.99 18.21
CA GLU A 2 36.34 81.74 16.84
C GLU A 2 36.83 80.46 16.16
N ARG A 3 37.96 79.86 16.56
CA ARG A 3 38.49 78.63 15.92
C ARG A 3 37.75 77.34 16.28
N LYS A 4 37.01 77.29 17.40
CA LYS A 4 36.25 76.09 17.81
C LYS A 4 34.91 75.94 17.08
N TYR A 5 34.28 77.05 16.68
CA TYR A 5 32.99 77.01 15.97
C TYR A 5 33.13 76.66 14.49
N VAL A 6 34.25 77.01 13.84
CA VAL A 6 34.48 76.67 12.42
C VAL A 6 34.67 75.16 12.22
N VAL A 7 35.33 74.48 13.16
CA VAL A 7 35.52 73.01 13.08
C VAL A 7 34.21 72.26 13.34
N ILE A 8 33.35 72.77 14.22
CA ILE A 8 32.02 72.18 14.50
C ILE A 8 31.07 72.40 13.31
N CYS A 9 31.10 73.56 12.66
CA CYS A 9 30.27 73.81 11.47
C CYS A 9 30.68 72.97 10.26
N ILE A 10 31.98 72.68 10.07
CA ILE A 10 32.46 71.81 8.99
C ILE A 10 32.10 70.34 9.25
N PHE A 11 32.08 69.90 10.52
CA PHE A 11 31.64 68.54 10.88
C PHE A 11 30.12 68.34 10.68
N ILE A 12 29.31 69.38 10.95
CA ILE A 12 27.85 69.33 10.74
C ILE A 12 27.51 69.40 9.23
N LEU A 13 28.27 70.14 8.41
CA LEU A 13 28.11 70.17 6.96
C LEU A 13 28.58 68.88 6.25
N LEU A 14 29.51 68.13 6.85
CA LEU A 14 29.91 66.79 6.37
C LEU A 14 28.90 65.70 6.75
N LEU A 15 28.16 65.87 7.86
CA LEU A 15 27.07 64.97 8.25
C LEU A 15 25.79 65.17 7.40
N CYS A 16 25.57 66.36 6.84
CA CYS A 16 24.45 66.64 5.92
C CYS A 16 24.68 66.25 4.44
N ARG A 17 25.82 65.62 4.10
CA ARG A 17 26.08 65.08 2.74
C ARG A 17 26.02 63.56 2.64
N MET A 18 25.72 62.85 3.72
CA MET A 18 25.17 61.51 3.59
C MET A 18 23.66 61.64 3.41
N SER A 19 23.25 61.90 2.16
CA SER A 19 21.96 61.43 1.71
C SER A 19 22.01 59.91 1.91
N LEU A 20 21.39 59.40 2.97
CA LEU A 20 20.91 58.04 2.92
C LEU A 20 19.92 58.02 1.76
N THR A 21 20.37 57.55 0.60
CA THR A 21 19.50 56.77 -0.27
C THR A 21 18.99 55.65 0.62
N ILE A 22 17.83 55.87 1.21
CA ILE A 22 16.96 54.80 1.67
C ILE A 22 16.64 54.07 0.37
N TYR A 23 17.43 53.05 0.05
CA TYR A 23 16.89 51.96 -0.75
C TYR A 23 15.71 51.48 0.08
N ALA A 24 14.50 51.60 -0.48
CA ALA A 24 13.45 50.71 -0.05
C ALA A 24 14.04 49.31 -0.25
N GLU A 25 14.47 48.67 0.83
CA GLU A 25 14.62 47.22 0.85
C GLU A 25 13.23 46.71 0.51
N GLU A 26 13.02 46.28 -0.74
CA GLU A 26 11.89 45.41 -1.06
C GLU A 26 11.91 44.31 0.00
N GLU A 27 10.80 44.13 0.72
CA GLU A 27 10.68 43.00 1.62
C GLU A 27 11.07 41.75 0.81
N PRO A 28 11.98 40.90 1.34
CA PRO A 28 12.45 39.76 0.57
C PRO A 28 11.24 38.93 0.17
N GLU A 29 10.96 38.86 -1.14
CA GLU A 29 9.83 38.10 -1.67
C GLU A 29 9.82 36.71 -1.03
N THR A 30 8.77 36.43 -0.28
CA THR A 30 8.60 35.15 0.39
C THR A 30 8.41 34.09 -0.68
N VAL A 31 9.16 32.98 -0.55
CA VAL A 31 8.97 31.83 -1.43
C VAL A 31 7.58 31.27 -1.13
N VAL A 32 6.80 30.97 -2.17
CA VAL A 32 5.49 30.32 -2.08
C VAL A 32 5.40 29.26 -3.18
N ILE A 33 4.69 28.17 -2.89
CA ILE A 33 4.35 27.15 -3.90
C ILE A 33 3.19 27.67 -4.77
N SER A 34 3.51 28.09 -6.00
CA SER A 34 2.52 28.65 -6.94
C SER A 34 1.65 27.54 -7.56
N GLN A 35 2.25 26.41 -7.93
CA GLN A 35 1.56 25.26 -8.52
C GLN A 35 2.23 23.95 -8.10
N VAL A 36 1.43 22.90 -8.02
CA VAL A 36 1.94 21.52 -7.90
C VAL A 36 1.24 20.68 -8.95
N ASP A 37 2.03 19.96 -9.74
CA ASP A 37 1.54 18.91 -10.63
C ASP A 37 2.02 17.56 -10.05
N ALA A 38 1.12 16.90 -9.32
CA ALA A 38 1.37 15.59 -8.73
C ALA A 38 0.76 14.50 -9.62
N VAL A 39 1.62 13.65 -10.18
CA VAL A 39 1.27 12.43 -10.93
C VAL A 39 2.21 11.35 -10.41
N MET A 40 1.75 10.63 -9.38
CA MET A 40 2.58 9.71 -8.59
C MET A 40 3.31 8.70 -9.48
N PRO A 41 4.62 8.44 -9.28
CA PRO A 41 5.44 8.92 -8.17
C PRO A 41 6.06 10.31 -8.40
N VAL A 42 5.78 10.99 -9.52
CA VAL A 42 6.38 12.29 -9.83
C VAL A 42 5.58 13.43 -9.18
N VAL A 43 6.28 14.29 -8.45
CA VAL A 43 5.72 15.51 -7.87
C VAL A 43 6.52 16.71 -8.39
N ARG A 44 5.93 17.50 -9.29
CA ARG A 44 6.51 18.76 -9.77
C ARG A 44 5.98 19.93 -8.95
N ILE A 45 6.88 20.75 -8.44
CA ILE A 45 6.59 21.90 -7.59
C ILE A 45 7.07 23.16 -8.29
N TYR A 46 6.17 24.10 -8.56
CA TYR A 46 6.51 25.43 -9.08
C TYR A 46 6.53 26.44 -7.94
N LEU A 47 7.54 27.29 -7.95
CA LEU A 47 7.67 28.40 -7.02
C LEU A 47 7.04 29.67 -7.63
N ASN A 48 6.81 30.68 -6.82
CA ASN A 48 6.42 32.02 -7.28
C ASN A 48 7.58 32.86 -7.82
N LYS A 49 8.82 32.36 -7.72
CA LYS A 49 10.02 33.05 -8.21
C LYS A 49 11.09 32.09 -8.71
N GLY A 50 12.09 32.64 -9.39
CA GLY A 50 13.30 31.91 -9.73
C GLY A 50 14.18 31.65 -8.49
N ILE A 51 14.80 30.48 -8.43
CA ILE A 51 15.83 30.12 -7.45
C ILE A 51 17.10 29.64 -8.17
N THR A 52 18.22 29.52 -7.45
CA THR A 52 19.44 28.94 -8.00
C THR A 52 19.39 27.41 -7.99
N GLU A 53 20.21 26.78 -8.85
CA GLU A 53 20.36 25.32 -8.85
C GLU A 53 20.95 24.82 -7.52
N GLU A 54 21.86 25.58 -6.91
CA GLU A 54 22.42 25.28 -5.59
C GLU A 54 21.33 25.28 -4.50
N GLU A 55 20.41 26.25 -4.51
CA GLU A 55 19.25 26.29 -3.61
C GLU A 55 18.32 25.09 -3.84
N ALA A 56 18.16 24.65 -5.09
CA ALA A 56 17.31 23.51 -5.44
C ALA A 56 17.92 22.15 -5.05
N LEU A 57 19.24 21.98 -5.17
CA LEU A 57 19.93 20.72 -4.84
C LEU A 57 19.85 20.37 -3.35
N HIS A 58 19.71 21.37 -2.48
CA HIS A 58 19.55 21.20 -1.04
C HIS A 58 18.09 21.28 -0.59
N ALA A 59 17.14 21.31 -1.53
CA ALA A 59 15.73 21.33 -1.21
C ALA A 59 15.28 19.98 -0.65
N GLU A 60 14.55 20.02 0.46
CA GLU A 60 13.91 18.84 1.05
C GLU A 60 12.40 18.94 0.88
N ALA A 61 11.78 17.87 0.37
CA ALA A 61 10.33 17.81 0.20
C ALA A 61 9.73 16.57 0.87
N PHE A 62 8.53 16.75 1.42
CA PHE A 62 7.74 15.71 2.05
C PHE A 62 6.30 15.80 1.55
N LEU A 63 5.68 14.66 1.31
CA LEU A 63 4.25 14.54 1.07
C LEU A 63 3.65 13.75 2.23
N GLY A 64 2.90 14.44 3.09
CA GLY A 64 2.53 13.88 4.40
C GLY A 64 3.78 13.54 5.22
N GLU A 65 3.93 12.27 5.61
CA GLU A 65 5.11 11.75 6.32
C GLU A 65 6.20 11.21 5.36
N GLN A 66 5.88 11.10 4.06
CA GLN A 66 6.75 10.47 3.08
C GLN A 66 7.77 11.48 2.54
N ARG A 67 9.06 11.20 2.77
CA ARG A 67 10.14 11.98 2.16
C ARG A 67 10.18 11.74 0.66
N LEU A 68 10.27 12.81 -0.12
CA LEU A 68 10.45 12.77 -1.56
C LEU A 68 11.93 12.89 -1.92
N GLN A 69 12.35 12.20 -2.96
CA GLN A 69 13.71 12.26 -3.48
C GLN A 69 13.82 13.34 -4.56
N PHE A 70 14.75 14.28 -4.41
CA PHE A 70 15.02 15.28 -5.45
C PHE A 70 15.42 14.60 -6.76
N LYS A 71 14.77 15.01 -7.86
CA LYS A 71 15.00 14.47 -9.21
C LYS A 71 15.72 15.48 -10.09
N GLN A 72 15.13 16.66 -10.25
CA GLN A 72 15.68 17.70 -11.13
C GLN A 72 15.15 19.09 -10.79
N PHE A 73 15.87 20.08 -11.29
CA PHE A 73 15.53 21.49 -11.24
C PHE A 73 15.43 22.05 -12.66
N GLY A 74 14.53 23.00 -12.87
CA GLY A 74 14.43 23.71 -14.14
C GLY A 74 13.71 25.06 -14.00
N LYS A 75 13.57 25.76 -15.12
CA LYS A 75 12.81 27.00 -15.21
C LYS A 75 11.55 26.79 -16.02
N ALA A 76 10.45 27.44 -15.64
CA ALA A 76 9.21 27.40 -16.42
C ALA A 76 9.39 27.98 -17.84
N SER A 77 10.42 28.81 -18.04
CA SER A 77 10.84 29.26 -19.37
C SER A 77 11.32 28.14 -20.30
N ASP A 78 11.61 26.95 -19.78
CA ASP A 78 12.17 25.84 -20.57
C ASP A 78 11.09 24.87 -21.07
N GLU A 79 9.84 25.05 -20.63
CA GLU A 79 8.68 24.24 -21.00
C GLU A 79 7.56 25.09 -21.61
N GLY A 80 6.59 24.43 -22.24
CA GLY A 80 5.39 25.09 -22.77
C GLY A 80 4.41 25.41 -21.65
N VAL A 81 3.76 26.57 -21.75
CA VAL A 81 2.68 26.98 -20.84
C VAL A 81 1.35 26.90 -21.56
N LEU A 82 0.36 26.28 -20.92
CA LEU A 82 -1.03 26.30 -21.37
C LEU A 82 -1.84 27.35 -20.60
N TYR A 83 -2.19 28.42 -21.31
CA TYR A 83 -2.99 29.53 -20.81
C TYR A 83 -4.47 29.30 -21.09
N TYR A 84 -5.30 29.42 -20.06
CA TYR A 84 -6.75 29.57 -20.22
C TYR A 84 -7.13 31.00 -19.87
N ILE A 85 -7.50 31.78 -20.88
CA ILE A 85 -7.85 33.19 -20.73
C ILE A 85 -9.38 33.28 -20.60
N LEU A 86 -9.85 33.79 -19.47
CA LEU A 86 -11.27 34.06 -19.22
C LEU A 86 -11.47 35.57 -19.35
N LEU A 87 -12.17 35.99 -20.40
CA LEU A 87 -12.52 37.38 -20.67
C LEU A 87 -13.95 37.65 -20.26
N ASP A 88 -14.12 38.53 -19.28
CA ASP A 88 -15.43 39.05 -18.89
C ASP A 88 -15.99 39.96 -19.99
N ARG A 89 -17.21 39.69 -20.44
CA ARG A 89 -17.94 40.49 -21.44
C ARG A 89 -19.20 41.15 -20.85
N SER A 90 -19.23 41.37 -19.54
CA SER A 90 -20.27 42.14 -18.87
C SER A 90 -20.18 43.64 -19.19
N ALA A 91 -21.33 44.33 -19.11
CA ALA A 91 -21.44 45.75 -19.38
C ALA A 91 -20.84 46.66 -18.29
N SER A 92 -20.34 46.11 -17.19
CA SER A 92 -19.69 46.88 -16.10
C SER A 92 -18.29 47.35 -16.50
N ILE A 93 -17.59 46.61 -17.37
CA ILE A 93 -16.29 47.02 -17.90
C ILE A 93 -16.49 48.17 -18.90
N PRO A 94 -15.88 49.35 -18.69
CA PRO A 94 -16.05 50.46 -19.63
C PRO A 94 -15.48 50.14 -21.01
N ASP A 95 -16.20 50.51 -22.08
CA ASP A 95 -15.87 50.18 -23.49
C ASP A 95 -14.41 50.48 -23.89
N VAL A 96 -13.86 51.56 -23.34
CA VAL A 96 -12.48 51.97 -23.60
C VAL A 96 -11.48 50.94 -23.04
N TYR A 97 -11.72 50.44 -21.83
CA TYR A 97 -10.91 49.37 -21.24
C TYR A 97 -11.16 48.05 -21.96
N PHE A 98 -12.42 47.73 -22.28
CA PHE A 98 -12.72 46.48 -22.98
C PHE A 98 -12.03 46.40 -24.34
N THR A 99 -12.03 47.50 -25.10
CA THR A 99 -11.30 47.60 -26.37
C THR A 99 -9.80 47.43 -26.18
N ASP A 100 -9.22 48.08 -25.18
CA ASP A 100 -7.79 47.97 -24.85
C ASP A 100 -7.39 46.55 -24.41
N ILE A 101 -8.22 45.90 -23.60
CA ILE A 101 -8.06 44.51 -23.18
C ILE A 101 -8.03 43.58 -24.39
N LYS A 102 -8.96 43.74 -25.35
CA LYS A 102 -8.95 42.93 -26.57
C LYS A 102 -7.67 43.11 -27.38
N ASN A 103 -7.19 44.35 -27.54
CA ASN A 103 -5.92 44.62 -28.22
C ASN A 103 -4.74 43.98 -27.48
N GLY A 104 -4.72 44.08 -26.16
CA GLY A 104 -3.68 43.45 -25.33
C GLY A 104 -3.68 41.92 -25.43
N ILE A 105 -4.85 41.28 -25.45
CA ILE A 105 -4.97 39.83 -25.65
C ILE A 105 -4.45 39.44 -27.03
N GLN A 106 -4.84 40.17 -28.08
CA GLN A 106 -4.33 39.93 -29.42
C GLN A 106 -2.80 39.98 -29.46
N GLU A 107 -2.20 41.04 -28.92
CA GLU A 107 -0.74 41.20 -28.87
C GLU A 107 -0.07 40.07 -28.05
N PHE A 108 -0.66 39.72 -26.89
CA PHE A 108 -0.17 38.63 -26.06
C PHE A 108 -0.10 37.31 -26.81
N ILE A 109 -1.17 36.95 -27.54
CA ILE A 109 -1.26 35.72 -28.33
C ILE A 109 -0.27 35.74 -29.50
N GLU A 110 -0.15 36.86 -30.20
CA GLU A 110 0.78 37.01 -31.34
C GLU A 110 2.25 36.90 -30.92
N GLN A 111 2.58 37.26 -29.67
CA GLN A 111 3.93 37.20 -29.10
C GLN A 111 4.21 35.93 -28.29
N MET A 112 3.29 34.96 -28.27
CA MET A 112 3.49 33.69 -27.58
C MET A 112 4.63 32.87 -28.20
N ARG A 113 5.29 32.05 -27.37
CA ARG A 113 6.32 31.14 -27.88
C ARG A 113 5.64 29.98 -28.61
N PRO A 114 6.27 29.36 -29.61
CA PRO A 114 5.68 28.23 -30.35
C PRO A 114 5.32 27.00 -29.48
N VAL A 115 5.98 26.86 -28.32
CA VAL A 115 5.72 25.79 -27.34
C VAL A 115 4.48 26.05 -26.49
N ASP A 116 4.09 27.32 -26.33
CA ASP A 116 2.94 27.70 -25.53
C ASP A 116 1.63 27.46 -26.28
N GLU A 117 0.53 27.39 -25.55
CA GLU A 117 -0.83 27.32 -26.09
C GLU A 117 -1.77 28.18 -25.26
N ALA A 118 -2.77 28.77 -25.92
CA ALA A 118 -3.79 29.56 -25.26
C ALA A 118 -5.18 29.16 -25.76
N ILE A 119 -6.13 29.06 -24.82
CA ILE A 119 -7.54 28.86 -25.09
C ILE A 119 -8.30 29.99 -24.42
N ILE A 120 -9.14 30.69 -25.19
CA ILE A 120 -9.88 31.85 -24.72
C ILE A 120 -11.35 31.49 -24.56
N TYR A 121 -11.87 31.78 -23.37
CA TYR A 121 -13.28 31.73 -23.03
C TYR A 121 -13.77 33.15 -22.75
N THR A 122 -15.01 33.42 -23.13
CA THR A 122 -15.74 34.60 -22.63
C THR A 122 -16.76 34.16 -21.60
N PHE A 123 -17.02 35.01 -20.60
CA PHE A 123 -18.11 34.81 -19.66
C PHE A 123 -18.89 36.10 -19.44
N GLY A 124 -20.18 35.94 -19.16
CA GLY A 124 -21.15 37.00 -18.92
C GLY A 124 -22.49 36.36 -18.59
N ASP A 125 -23.46 36.44 -19.50
CA ASP A 125 -24.74 35.72 -19.43
C ASP A 125 -24.58 34.20 -19.69
N GLU A 126 -23.50 33.81 -20.36
CA GLU A 126 -23.12 32.43 -20.68
C GLU A 126 -21.59 32.29 -20.75
N ILE A 127 -21.10 31.06 -20.76
CA ILE A 127 -19.67 30.74 -20.83
C ILE A 127 -19.41 30.06 -22.18
N LEU A 128 -18.59 30.69 -23.03
CA LEU A 128 -18.31 30.20 -24.38
C LEU A 128 -16.81 30.13 -24.67
N PRO A 129 -16.29 29.02 -25.22
CA PRO A 129 -14.98 29.02 -25.86
C PRO A 129 -15.06 29.80 -27.18
N ILE A 130 -14.12 30.71 -27.40
CA ILE A 130 -14.12 31.59 -28.58
C ILE A 130 -12.90 31.43 -29.48
N TYR A 131 -11.77 30.94 -28.94
CA TYR A 131 -10.52 30.85 -29.68
C TYR A 131 -9.57 29.83 -29.05
N THR A 132 -8.78 29.15 -29.89
CA THR A 132 -7.58 28.41 -29.48
C THR A 132 -6.41 28.83 -30.37
N SER A 133 -5.22 28.99 -29.78
CA SER A 133 -4.03 29.42 -30.52
C SER A 133 -3.45 28.35 -31.43
N LYS A 134 -3.80 27.08 -31.21
CA LYS A 134 -3.37 25.94 -32.04
C LYS A 134 -4.56 25.35 -32.78
N ASN A 135 -4.34 24.97 -34.04
CA ASN A 135 -5.34 24.29 -34.87
C ASN A 135 -6.63 25.09 -35.10
N ASN A 136 -6.56 26.43 -35.07
CA ASN A 136 -7.69 27.29 -35.42
C ASN A 136 -7.57 27.81 -36.85
N SER A 137 -8.69 27.83 -37.57
CA SER A 137 -8.79 28.40 -38.91
C SER A 137 -9.06 29.91 -38.91
N GLU A 138 -9.67 30.41 -37.83
CA GLU A 138 -9.99 31.82 -37.62
C GLU A 138 -8.80 32.54 -36.93
N SER A 139 -8.53 33.79 -37.31
CA SER A 139 -7.50 34.60 -36.64
C SER A 139 -7.99 35.12 -35.27
N ILE A 140 -7.07 35.43 -34.37
CA ILE A 140 -7.43 35.98 -33.06
C ILE A 140 -8.17 37.33 -33.20
N GLU A 141 -7.76 38.18 -34.14
CA GLU A 141 -8.40 39.46 -34.43
C GLU A 141 -9.87 39.27 -34.86
N GLU A 142 -10.14 38.33 -35.76
CA GLU A 142 -11.50 38.01 -36.21
C GLU A 142 -12.37 37.50 -35.05
N ALA A 143 -11.82 36.62 -34.21
CA ALA A 143 -12.54 36.08 -33.06
C ALA A 143 -12.90 37.16 -32.03
N LEU A 144 -11.95 38.04 -31.67
CA LEU A 144 -12.15 39.11 -30.69
C LEU A 144 -13.06 40.25 -31.20
N ASN A 145 -13.07 40.51 -32.50
CA ASN A 145 -13.95 41.52 -33.11
C ASN A 145 -15.43 41.16 -32.98
N LYS A 146 -15.76 39.88 -32.83
CA LYS A 146 -17.14 39.39 -32.61
C LYS A 146 -17.63 39.58 -31.17
N ILE A 147 -16.74 39.91 -30.23
CA ILE A 147 -17.06 39.99 -28.80
C ILE A 147 -17.34 41.44 -28.40
N HIS A 148 -18.45 41.63 -27.70
CA HIS A 148 -18.93 42.90 -27.16
C HIS A 148 -19.29 42.74 -25.67
N ASN A 149 -19.00 43.76 -24.88
CA ASN A 149 -19.25 43.83 -23.44
C ASN A 149 -20.69 44.28 -23.12
N THR A 150 -21.69 43.50 -23.55
CA THR A 150 -23.11 43.89 -23.42
C THR A 150 -23.90 43.10 -22.39
N ASP A 151 -23.29 42.03 -21.86
CA ASP A 151 -23.99 41.10 -20.97
C ASP A 151 -24.33 41.77 -19.64
N GLN A 152 -25.47 41.40 -19.07
CA GLN A 152 -25.98 42.02 -17.85
C GLN A 152 -25.62 41.24 -16.58
N ASN A 153 -25.14 40.01 -16.74
CA ASN A 153 -24.72 39.14 -15.65
C ASN A 153 -23.23 38.78 -15.77
N THR A 154 -22.63 38.38 -14.64
CA THR A 154 -21.22 38.00 -14.55
C THR A 154 -21.08 36.60 -13.93
N LEU A 155 -21.09 35.55 -14.75
CA LEU A 155 -20.96 34.14 -14.32
C LEU A 155 -19.51 33.74 -13.94
N LEU A 156 -18.79 34.56 -13.17
CA LEU A 156 -17.35 34.41 -12.90
C LEU A 156 -16.97 33.05 -12.29
N PHE A 157 -17.60 32.66 -11.19
CA PHE A 157 -17.25 31.42 -10.49
C PHE A 157 -17.66 30.16 -11.26
N GLU A 158 -18.74 30.25 -12.03
CA GLU A 158 -19.17 29.18 -12.92
C GLU A 158 -18.20 29.02 -14.10
N ALA A 159 -17.69 30.13 -14.65
CA ALA A 159 -16.65 30.12 -15.67
C ALA A 159 -15.35 29.50 -15.17
N ILE A 160 -14.88 29.94 -13.99
CA ILE A 160 -13.67 29.40 -13.35
C ILE A 160 -13.82 27.89 -13.15
N GLU A 161 -14.92 27.42 -12.55
CA GLU A 161 -15.13 25.99 -12.32
C GLU A 161 -15.16 25.21 -13.65
N THR A 162 -15.98 25.66 -14.60
CA THR A 162 -16.21 24.96 -15.86
C THR A 162 -14.89 24.80 -16.62
N VAL A 163 -14.13 25.88 -16.73
CA VAL A 163 -12.85 25.88 -17.42
C VAL A 163 -11.81 25.05 -16.67
N THR A 164 -11.78 25.16 -15.34
CA THR A 164 -10.86 24.37 -14.49
C THR A 164 -11.08 22.86 -14.65
N VAL A 165 -12.33 22.40 -14.81
CA VAL A 165 -12.63 21.00 -15.14
C VAL A 165 -12.11 20.64 -16.53
N GLN A 166 -12.25 21.51 -17.53
CA GLN A 166 -11.69 21.28 -18.87
C GLN A 166 -10.16 21.21 -18.86
N MET A 167 -9.50 22.07 -18.09
CA MET A 167 -8.04 22.11 -17.92
C MET A 167 -7.48 20.79 -17.36
N ALA A 168 -8.25 20.07 -16.53
CA ALA A 168 -7.82 18.79 -15.96
C ALA A 168 -7.61 17.69 -17.03
N PHE A 169 -8.30 17.78 -18.17
CA PHE A 169 -8.16 16.82 -19.27
C PHE A 169 -6.92 17.07 -20.15
N ARG A 170 -6.25 18.22 -19.99
CA ARG A 170 -5.01 18.54 -20.69
C ARG A 170 -3.82 18.00 -19.90
N THR A 171 -3.37 16.82 -20.28
CA THR A 171 -2.22 16.10 -19.70
C THR A 171 -0.93 16.27 -20.53
N ASP A 172 -1.03 16.95 -21.67
CA ASP A 172 0.08 17.29 -22.56
C ASP A 172 0.88 18.53 -22.11
N PHE A 173 0.46 19.17 -21.02
CA PHE A 173 1.14 20.30 -20.39
C PHE A 173 1.20 20.10 -18.88
N GLU A 174 2.40 20.20 -18.32
CA GLU A 174 2.64 20.24 -16.86
C GLU A 174 2.27 21.63 -16.29
N ARG A 175 2.69 22.72 -16.95
CA ARG A 175 2.39 24.09 -16.54
C ARG A 175 1.09 24.58 -17.16
N LYS A 176 0.07 24.70 -16.32
CA LYS A 176 -1.27 25.20 -16.69
C LYS A 176 -1.62 26.39 -15.85
N VAL A 177 -2.08 27.46 -16.50
CA VAL A 177 -2.37 28.74 -15.86
C VAL A 177 -3.72 29.26 -16.30
N MET A 178 -4.51 29.77 -15.35
CA MET A 178 -5.72 30.52 -15.64
C MET A 178 -5.41 32.02 -15.59
N LEU A 179 -5.78 32.76 -16.63
CA LEU A 179 -5.72 34.21 -16.68
C LEU A 179 -7.15 34.75 -16.74
N THR A 180 -7.62 35.40 -15.67
CA THR A 180 -9.00 35.88 -15.59
C THR A 180 -9.02 37.40 -15.62
N ILE A 181 -9.72 37.96 -16.60
CA ILE A 181 -9.77 39.40 -16.87
C ILE A 181 -11.21 39.87 -16.59
N THR A 182 -11.39 40.68 -15.56
CA THR A 182 -12.70 41.18 -15.09
C THR A 182 -12.50 42.45 -14.28
N ASP A 183 -13.52 43.29 -14.16
CA ASP A 183 -13.55 44.41 -13.19
C ASP A 183 -13.89 43.94 -11.76
N GLY A 184 -14.20 42.65 -11.58
CA GLY A 184 -14.53 42.04 -10.28
C GLY A 184 -15.88 42.47 -9.73
N GLU A 185 -16.67 43.23 -10.50
CA GLU A 185 -17.99 43.66 -10.09
C GLU A 185 -18.97 42.49 -10.23
N ASP A 186 -19.59 42.11 -9.11
CA ASP A 186 -20.67 41.10 -9.02
C ASP A 186 -20.26 39.61 -8.98
N PHE A 187 -19.65 39.19 -7.87
CA PHE A 187 -19.35 37.79 -7.53
C PHE A 187 -20.58 36.89 -7.26
N ALA A 188 -21.82 37.40 -7.33
CA ALA A 188 -22.99 36.71 -6.76
C ALA A 188 -23.95 36.08 -7.79
N VAL A 189 -23.80 36.36 -9.08
CA VAL A 189 -24.71 35.87 -10.11
C VAL A 189 -24.18 34.54 -10.66
N GLY A 190 -24.70 33.41 -10.18
CA GLY A 190 -24.32 32.09 -10.68
C GLY A 190 -24.76 30.94 -9.78
N ARG A 191 -24.63 29.70 -10.26
CA ARG A 191 -24.92 28.50 -9.44
C ARG A 191 -23.76 28.09 -8.54
N LYS A 192 -22.55 28.53 -8.87
CA LYS A 192 -21.31 28.17 -8.19
C LYS A 192 -20.85 29.29 -7.27
N THR A 193 -20.33 28.91 -6.12
CA THR A 193 -19.83 29.81 -5.08
C THR A 193 -18.33 30.10 -5.25
N LYS A 194 -17.87 31.21 -4.64
CA LYS A 194 -16.44 31.54 -4.51
C LYS A 194 -15.63 30.35 -3.99
N THR A 195 -16.12 29.70 -2.94
CA THR A 195 -15.42 28.58 -2.30
C THR A 195 -15.31 27.36 -3.20
N GLU A 196 -16.38 27.00 -3.93
CA GLU A 196 -16.33 25.86 -4.87
C GLU A 196 -15.34 26.11 -6.01
N ALA A 197 -15.35 27.31 -6.59
CA ALA A 197 -14.41 27.66 -7.66
C ALA A 197 -12.96 27.63 -7.16
N LEU A 198 -12.70 28.21 -5.98
CA LEU A 198 -11.36 28.20 -5.38
C LEU A 198 -10.88 26.78 -5.04
N ASN A 199 -11.75 25.95 -4.47
CA ASN A 199 -11.42 24.56 -4.15
C ASN A 199 -11.10 23.78 -5.43
N SER A 200 -11.88 23.98 -6.50
CA SER A 200 -11.62 23.34 -7.80
C SER A 200 -10.23 23.69 -8.36
N LEU A 201 -9.82 24.96 -8.26
CA LEU A 201 -8.47 25.40 -8.63
C LEU A 201 -7.40 24.76 -7.75
N LYS A 202 -7.59 24.76 -6.43
CA LYS A 202 -6.64 24.17 -5.46
C LYS A 202 -6.45 22.67 -5.66
N GLU A 203 -7.54 21.92 -5.78
CA GLU A 203 -7.52 20.46 -5.99
C GLU A 203 -6.78 20.07 -7.26
N LYS A 204 -6.88 20.89 -8.32
CA LYS A 204 -6.21 20.64 -9.60
C LYS A 204 -4.86 21.37 -9.73
N GLY A 205 -4.44 22.06 -8.67
CA GLY A 205 -3.17 22.81 -8.63
C GLY A 205 -3.08 23.93 -9.66
N ILE A 206 -4.18 24.57 -10.05
CA ILE A 206 -4.18 25.59 -11.11
C ILE A 206 -4.06 27.00 -10.49
N PRO A 207 -2.95 27.72 -10.70
CA PRO A 207 -2.85 29.12 -10.29
C PRO A 207 -3.67 30.00 -11.23
N MET A 208 -4.41 30.94 -10.65
CA MET A 208 -5.17 31.96 -11.35
C MET A 208 -4.49 33.33 -11.19
N TYR A 209 -4.10 33.92 -12.32
CA TYR A 209 -3.63 35.29 -12.39
C TYR A 209 -4.81 36.17 -12.83
N ALA A 210 -5.10 37.17 -12.02
CA ALA A 210 -6.20 38.09 -12.21
C ALA A 210 -5.70 39.38 -12.86
N MET A 211 -6.42 39.89 -13.85
CA MET A 211 -6.22 41.24 -14.39
C MET A 211 -7.50 42.03 -14.23
N THR A 212 -7.40 43.21 -13.61
CA THR A 212 -8.57 44.07 -13.37
C THR A 212 -8.24 45.53 -13.63
N VAL A 213 -9.26 46.32 -13.97
CA VAL A 213 -9.10 47.74 -14.30
C VAL A 213 -8.85 48.56 -13.03
N ASP A 214 -7.99 49.59 -13.12
CA ASP A 214 -7.65 50.46 -12.00
C ASP A 214 -8.81 51.34 -11.48
N THR A 215 -9.90 51.40 -12.25
CA THR A 215 -11.15 52.08 -11.87
C THR A 215 -12.13 51.18 -11.12
N ALA A 216 -11.86 49.88 -10.98
CA ALA A 216 -12.72 48.97 -10.24
C ALA A 216 -12.81 49.35 -8.76
N GLN A 217 -13.91 48.95 -8.11
CA GLN A 217 -14.08 49.24 -6.69
C GLN A 217 -13.05 48.48 -5.85
N LYS A 218 -12.45 49.16 -4.87
CA LYS A 218 -11.38 48.60 -4.05
C LYS A 218 -11.77 47.28 -3.36
N GLU A 219 -13.01 47.16 -2.89
CA GLU A 219 -13.51 45.93 -2.25
C GLU A 219 -13.48 44.72 -3.19
N TYR A 220 -13.78 44.93 -4.48
CA TYR A 220 -13.73 43.88 -5.50
C TYR A 220 -12.29 43.49 -5.83
N ILE A 221 -11.40 44.49 -5.97
CA ILE A 221 -9.96 44.27 -6.16
C ILE A 221 -9.39 43.45 -5.00
N ASP A 222 -9.70 43.81 -3.76
CA ASP A 222 -9.20 43.13 -2.56
C ASP A 222 -9.71 41.67 -2.50
N SER A 223 -11.02 41.46 -2.73
CA SER A 223 -11.64 40.12 -2.74
C SER A 223 -11.12 39.22 -3.87
N PHE A 224 -10.93 39.79 -5.07
CA PHE A 224 -10.41 39.06 -6.22
C PHE A 224 -8.93 38.75 -6.07
N GLY A 225 -8.15 39.69 -5.51
CA GLY A 225 -6.75 39.49 -5.18
C GLY A 225 -6.54 38.40 -4.14
N GLU A 226 -7.39 38.35 -3.11
CA GLU A 226 -7.38 37.24 -2.14
C GLU A 226 -7.68 35.90 -2.82
N PHE A 227 -8.65 35.85 -3.74
CA PHE A 227 -8.98 34.65 -4.50
C PHE A 227 -7.79 34.17 -5.35
N ALA A 228 -7.16 35.08 -6.11
CA ALA A 228 -5.99 34.78 -6.93
C ALA A 228 -4.82 34.24 -6.08
N ARG A 229 -4.47 34.94 -4.99
CA ARG A 229 -3.41 34.49 -4.06
C ARG A 229 -3.67 33.11 -3.47
N ASN A 230 -4.92 32.85 -3.07
CA ASN A 230 -5.28 31.54 -2.53
C ASN A 230 -5.25 30.40 -3.56
N SER A 231 -5.31 30.69 -4.86
CA SER A 231 -5.09 29.69 -5.92
C SER A 231 -3.60 29.43 -6.20
N GLY A 232 -2.72 30.34 -5.78
CA GLY A 232 -1.28 30.32 -6.10
C GLY A 232 -0.86 31.27 -7.23
N GLY A 233 -1.76 32.14 -7.70
CA GLY A 233 -1.45 33.24 -8.60
C GLY A 233 -1.59 34.60 -7.92
N GLU A 234 -1.73 35.67 -8.69
CA GLU A 234 -1.69 37.05 -8.19
C GLU A 234 -2.64 37.97 -8.98
N ILE A 235 -2.84 39.19 -8.52
CA ILE A 235 -3.69 40.19 -9.18
C ILE A 235 -2.86 41.35 -9.75
N PHE A 236 -3.23 41.80 -10.94
CA PHE A 236 -2.59 42.86 -11.69
C PHE A 236 -3.63 43.93 -12.03
N LEU A 237 -3.28 45.18 -11.72
CA LEU A 237 -4.10 46.33 -12.10
C LEU A 237 -3.65 46.83 -13.46
N THR A 238 -4.60 47.02 -14.36
CA THR A 238 -4.36 47.65 -15.66
C THR A 238 -4.96 49.04 -15.69
N LYS A 239 -4.20 49.99 -16.24
CA LYS A 239 -4.71 51.32 -16.54
C LYS A 239 -5.19 51.36 -17.97
N LYS A 240 -5.96 52.39 -18.28
CA LYS A 240 -6.38 52.68 -19.65
C LYS A 240 -5.16 52.71 -20.59
N GLU A 241 -5.23 51.98 -21.70
CA GLU A 241 -4.19 51.89 -22.74
C GLU A 241 -2.89 51.18 -22.28
N GLU A 242 -2.94 50.46 -21.15
CA GLU A 242 -1.80 49.70 -20.60
C GLU A 242 -2.06 48.17 -20.57
N SER A 243 -3.16 47.67 -21.15
CA SER A 243 -3.54 46.25 -21.08
C SER A 243 -2.47 45.29 -21.59
N ALA A 244 -1.82 45.61 -22.71
CA ALA A 244 -0.73 44.81 -23.26
C ALA A 244 0.48 44.75 -22.32
N ILE A 245 0.82 45.86 -21.65
CA ILE A 245 1.92 45.94 -20.68
C ILE A 245 1.61 45.06 -19.47
N THR A 246 0.37 45.12 -18.97
CA THR A 246 -0.09 44.29 -17.85
C THR A 246 -0.02 42.80 -18.19
N LEU A 247 -0.50 42.40 -19.37
CA LEU A 247 -0.45 41.00 -19.84
C LEU A 247 0.99 40.49 -20.01
N ASN A 248 1.89 41.34 -20.51
CA ASN A 248 3.32 41.00 -20.56
C ASN A 248 3.93 40.84 -19.17
N SER A 249 3.54 41.66 -18.20
CA SER A 249 3.99 41.49 -16.81
C SER A 249 3.50 40.16 -16.22
N ILE A 250 2.27 39.74 -16.52
CA ILE A 250 1.75 38.42 -16.13
C ILE A 250 2.56 37.31 -16.80
N LYS A 251 2.87 37.44 -18.10
CA LYS A 251 3.73 36.49 -18.82
C LYS A 251 5.08 36.32 -18.14
N ASP A 252 5.70 37.43 -17.74
CA ASP A 252 7.00 37.43 -17.07
C ASP A 252 6.92 36.70 -15.72
N VAL A 253 5.91 36.97 -14.90
CA VAL A 253 5.70 36.25 -13.62
C VAL A 253 5.40 34.77 -13.84
N VAL A 254 4.69 34.40 -14.90
CA VAL A 254 4.37 33.00 -15.21
C VAL A 254 5.60 32.21 -15.67
N THR A 255 6.54 32.87 -16.37
CA THR A 255 7.68 32.21 -17.03
C THR A 255 8.99 32.34 -16.25
N ASN A 256 9.17 33.40 -15.48
CA ASN A 256 10.38 33.66 -14.68
C ASN A 256 10.32 33.00 -13.29
N ILE A 257 9.91 31.73 -13.26
CA ILE A 257 9.84 30.91 -12.05
C ILE A 257 10.63 29.63 -12.23
N SER A 258 11.02 29.06 -11.10
CA SER A 258 11.66 27.75 -11.05
C SER A 258 10.67 26.64 -10.73
N PHE A 259 10.96 25.44 -11.22
CA PHE A 259 10.32 24.21 -10.77
C PHE A 259 11.34 23.23 -10.22
N LEU A 260 10.87 22.37 -9.33
CA LEU A 260 11.61 21.24 -8.78
C LEU A 260 10.77 19.98 -8.97
N ASP A 261 11.38 18.94 -9.50
CA ASP A 261 10.76 17.62 -9.55
C ASP A 261 11.31 16.75 -8.42
N PHE A 262 10.40 16.02 -7.80
CA PHE A 262 10.71 15.00 -6.83
C PHE A 262 10.08 13.67 -7.21
N PHE A 263 10.64 12.57 -6.71
CA PHE A 263 10.09 11.23 -6.76
C PHE A 263 9.61 10.78 -5.37
N ALA A 264 8.37 10.37 -5.29
CA ALA A 264 7.85 9.60 -4.18
C ALA A 264 8.32 8.13 -4.29
N PRO A 265 8.57 7.44 -3.16
CA PRO A 265 8.85 6.01 -3.13
C PRO A 265 7.84 5.06 -3.80
N THR A 266 6.62 5.51 -4.12
CA THR A 266 5.57 4.69 -4.73
C THR A 266 4.68 5.52 -5.65
N ASN A 267 4.05 4.88 -6.64
CA ASN A 267 3.03 5.47 -7.51
C ASN A 267 1.60 5.41 -6.91
N ARG A 268 1.44 4.89 -5.69
CA ARG A 268 0.13 4.78 -5.01
C ARG A 268 -0.57 6.13 -4.90
N VAL A 269 -1.88 6.12 -5.16
CA VAL A 269 -2.75 7.29 -5.04
C VAL A 269 -3.64 7.18 -3.81
N SER A 270 -3.60 8.19 -2.93
CA SER A 270 -4.39 8.19 -1.69
C SER A 270 -5.86 8.56 -1.92
N ASN A 271 -6.16 9.28 -3.01
CA ASN A 271 -7.46 9.92 -3.26
C ASN A 271 -7.89 10.87 -2.14
N GLN A 272 -6.92 11.48 -1.45
CA GLN A 272 -7.12 12.39 -0.32
C GLN A 272 -6.25 13.63 -0.46
N MET A 273 -6.58 14.66 0.33
CA MET A 273 -5.73 15.83 0.47
C MET A 273 -4.52 15.47 1.32
N GLU A 274 -3.33 15.74 0.80
CA GLU A 274 -2.06 15.57 1.51
C GLU A 274 -1.31 16.90 1.53
N THR A 275 -0.66 17.18 2.66
CA THR A 275 0.17 18.37 2.80
C THR A 275 1.54 18.10 2.18
N LEU A 276 1.86 18.81 1.10
CA LEU A 276 3.21 18.92 0.58
C LEU A 276 3.95 19.97 1.42
N ALA A 277 5.13 19.63 1.92
CA ALA A 277 6.06 20.54 2.58
C ALA A 277 7.36 20.60 1.77
N LEU A 278 7.85 21.80 1.52
CA LEU A 278 9.12 22.05 0.84
C LEU A 278 9.98 22.99 1.69
N THR A 279 11.19 22.58 2.01
CA THR A 279 12.18 23.40 2.72
C THR A 279 13.32 23.75 1.78
N LEU A 280 13.62 25.05 1.65
CA LEU A 280 14.79 25.53 0.90
C LEU A 280 15.87 25.97 1.90
N GLU A 281 17.07 25.41 1.76
CA GLU A 281 18.13 25.42 2.79
C GLU A 281 18.57 26.83 3.20
N LYS A 282 18.61 27.79 2.27
CA LYS A 282 19.16 29.13 2.52
C LYS A 282 18.41 29.92 3.60
N ASN A 283 17.16 29.57 3.88
CA ASN A 283 16.33 30.27 4.86
C ASN A 283 15.77 29.37 5.97
N GLU A 284 15.96 28.04 5.93
CA GLU A 284 15.24 27.07 6.78
C GLU A 284 13.71 27.26 6.79
N ILE A 285 13.16 27.96 5.79
CA ILE A 285 11.73 28.21 5.67
C ILE A 285 11.09 27.02 4.97
N THR A 286 10.21 26.35 5.69
CA THR A 286 9.30 25.36 5.11
C THR A 286 8.04 26.05 4.59
N VAL A 287 7.77 25.90 3.31
CA VAL A 287 6.52 26.30 2.67
C VAL A 287 5.64 25.07 2.47
N THR A 288 4.34 25.21 2.66
CA THR A 288 3.39 24.09 2.55
C THR A 288 2.26 24.38 1.57
N LYS A 289 1.72 23.32 0.97
CA LYS A 289 0.53 23.37 0.13
C LYS A 289 -0.23 22.06 0.22
N ASP A 290 -1.54 22.12 0.47
CA ASP A 290 -2.38 20.94 0.44
C ASP A 290 -2.75 20.61 -1.01
N ILE A 291 -2.56 19.35 -1.40
CA ILE A 291 -2.79 18.86 -2.76
C ILE A 291 -3.61 17.57 -2.76
N LEU A 292 -4.49 17.39 -3.73
CA LEU A 292 -5.31 16.19 -3.89
C LEU A 292 -4.56 15.13 -4.72
N ILE A 293 -4.24 13.99 -4.14
CA ILE A 293 -3.48 12.93 -4.84
C ILE A 293 -4.44 11.92 -5.49
N THR A 294 -4.71 12.11 -6.79
CA THR A 294 -5.66 11.26 -7.56
C THR A 294 -5.08 10.67 -8.84
N ARG A 295 -3.86 11.05 -9.23
CA ARG A 295 -3.23 10.61 -10.47
C ARG A 295 -1.94 9.86 -10.17
N GLY A 296 -1.77 8.72 -10.84
CA GLY A 296 -0.57 7.90 -10.79
C GLY A 296 -0.20 7.41 -12.19
N ILE A 297 1.10 7.27 -12.43
CA ILE A 297 1.67 6.60 -13.60
C ILE A 297 1.68 5.11 -13.27
N PRO A 298 0.96 4.26 -14.03
CA PRO A 298 0.92 2.83 -13.76
C PRO A 298 2.32 2.21 -13.81
N ASP A 299 2.65 1.42 -12.80
CA ASP A 299 3.86 0.62 -12.79
C ASP A 299 3.60 -0.74 -13.41
N LYS A 300 4.50 -1.18 -14.29
CA LYS A 300 4.42 -2.47 -14.98
C LYS A 300 5.70 -3.29 -14.82
N GLU A 301 6.69 -2.75 -14.14
CA GLU A 301 7.93 -3.47 -13.87
C GLU A 301 7.67 -4.42 -12.70
N GLU A 302 8.03 -5.68 -12.87
CA GLU A 302 7.89 -6.68 -11.81
C GLU A 302 9.15 -6.67 -10.94
N PRO A 303 9.02 -6.78 -9.61
CA PRO A 303 10.19 -6.90 -8.76
C PRO A 303 10.86 -8.26 -8.97
N ASN A 304 12.18 -8.31 -8.74
CA ASN A 304 12.99 -9.52 -8.88
C ASN A 304 13.95 -9.68 -7.70
N ILE A 305 14.40 -10.91 -7.46
CA ILE A 305 15.54 -11.17 -6.57
C ILE A 305 16.82 -10.88 -7.34
N ILE A 306 17.61 -9.90 -6.90
CA ILE A 306 18.91 -9.53 -7.49
C ILE A 306 19.99 -10.52 -7.06
N SER A 307 20.06 -10.82 -5.77
CA SER A 307 21.09 -11.68 -5.21
C SER A 307 20.62 -12.32 -3.91
N VAL A 308 21.27 -13.42 -3.55
CA VAL A 308 21.11 -14.09 -2.26
C VAL A 308 22.50 -14.31 -1.68
N GLU A 309 22.70 -13.87 -0.45
CA GLU A 309 23.98 -13.94 0.26
C GLU A 309 23.83 -14.79 1.52
N LYS A 310 24.77 -15.71 1.76
CA LYS A 310 24.85 -16.42 3.03
C LYS A 310 25.52 -15.52 4.08
N ILE A 311 24.81 -15.19 5.14
CA ILE A 311 25.32 -14.35 6.23
C ILE A 311 25.99 -15.22 7.31
N SER A 312 25.38 -16.38 7.60
CA SER A 312 25.92 -17.38 8.53
C SER A 312 25.45 -18.78 8.13
N ASP A 313 25.85 -19.81 8.89
CA ASP A 313 25.37 -21.18 8.66
C ASP A 313 23.87 -21.35 8.87
N LYS A 314 23.15 -20.35 9.41
CA LYS A 314 21.69 -20.41 9.63
C LYS A 314 20.94 -19.20 9.08
N GLU A 315 21.57 -18.45 8.18
CA GLU A 315 21.04 -17.17 7.75
C GLU A 315 21.34 -16.87 6.29
N LEU A 316 20.28 -16.52 5.54
CA LEU A 316 20.37 -16.02 4.17
C LEU A 316 19.81 -14.62 4.10
N LYS A 317 20.41 -13.79 3.24
CA LYS A 317 19.93 -12.46 2.92
C LYS A 317 19.55 -12.38 1.44
N VAL A 318 18.29 -12.12 1.17
CA VAL A 318 17.72 -12.01 -0.18
C VAL A 318 17.59 -10.53 -0.52
N PHE A 319 18.18 -10.08 -1.63
CA PHE A 319 18.09 -8.70 -2.09
C PHE A 319 17.10 -8.57 -3.26
N PHE A 320 16.25 -7.55 -3.21
CA PHE A 320 15.24 -7.26 -4.22
C PHE A 320 15.64 -6.09 -5.10
N SER A 321 15.07 -6.02 -6.31
CA SER A 321 15.26 -4.92 -7.25
C SER A 321 14.73 -3.58 -6.76
N GLU A 322 13.74 -3.63 -5.88
CA GLU A 322 13.00 -2.48 -5.38
C GLU A 322 12.30 -2.81 -4.06
N ALA A 323 11.58 -1.84 -3.50
CA ALA A 323 10.79 -2.03 -2.31
C ALA A 323 9.66 -3.04 -2.57
N VAL A 324 9.54 -4.03 -1.70
CA VAL A 324 8.53 -5.10 -1.80
C VAL A 324 7.67 -5.19 -0.56
N LEU A 325 6.43 -5.67 -0.74
CA LEU A 325 5.46 -5.92 0.31
C LEU A 325 5.41 -7.41 0.65
N ASN A 326 4.98 -7.73 1.89
CA ASN A 326 4.87 -9.09 2.45
C ASN A 326 6.18 -9.89 2.57
N ALA A 327 7.33 -9.30 2.22
CA ALA A 327 8.64 -9.92 2.32
C ALA A 327 9.17 -10.04 3.77
N ASP A 328 8.34 -9.72 4.77
CA ASP A 328 8.59 -9.81 6.20
C ASP A 328 7.98 -11.07 6.85
N LYS A 329 7.32 -11.94 6.06
CA LYS A 329 6.59 -13.12 6.58
C LYS A 329 7.27 -14.41 6.16
N VAL A 330 7.36 -15.37 7.09
CA VAL A 330 7.82 -16.75 6.82
C VAL A 330 7.02 -17.40 5.69
N SER A 331 5.70 -17.22 5.68
CA SER A 331 4.81 -17.80 4.65
C SER A 331 5.04 -17.25 3.24
N SER A 332 5.75 -16.13 3.11
CA SER A 332 6.03 -15.49 1.82
C SER A 332 7.27 -16.07 1.14
N PHE A 333 7.98 -16.99 1.78
CA PHE A 333 9.16 -17.62 1.23
C PHE A 333 9.04 -19.14 1.27
N LYS A 334 9.52 -19.78 0.21
CA LYS A 334 9.74 -21.23 0.18
C LYS A 334 11.16 -21.47 -0.29
N VAL A 335 11.93 -22.17 0.56
CA VAL A 335 13.35 -22.46 0.34
C VAL A 335 13.49 -23.96 0.17
N LEU A 336 13.97 -24.38 -0.98
CA LEU A 336 14.26 -25.76 -1.31
C LEU A 336 15.76 -25.96 -1.38
N TRP A 337 16.28 -27.01 -0.74
CA TRP A 337 17.63 -27.52 -0.93
C TRP A 337 17.54 -28.90 -1.55
N ASN A 338 18.09 -29.09 -2.74
CA ASN A 338 17.96 -30.34 -3.50
C ASN A 338 16.51 -30.88 -3.52
N ASP A 339 15.54 -29.99 -3.83
CA ASP A 339 14.08 -30.24 -3.83
C ASP A 339 13.42 -30.52 -2.46
N VAL A 340 14.16 -30.45 -1.36
CA VAL A 340 13.64 -30.61 0.01
C VAL A 340 13.36 -29.25 0.62
N ASN A 341 12.14 -29.05 1.10
CA ASN A 341 11.74 -27.80 1.76
C ASN A 341 12.44 -27.63 3.12
N ILE A 342 13.25 -26.58 3.24
CA ILE A 342 13.87 -26.19 4.50
C ILE A 342 12.96 -25.20 5.22
N PRO A 343 12.53 -25.49 6.46
CA PRO A 343 11.67 -24.60 7.22
C PRO A 343 12.41 -23.33 7.64
N ILE A 344 11.82 -22.18 7.31
CA ILE A 344 12.29 -20.88 7.77
C ILE A 344 11.67 -20.62 9.15
N GLN A 345 12.50 -20.25 10.12
CA GLN A 345 12.08 -19.94 11.48
C GLN A 345 11.56 -18.52 11.61
N ASN A 346 12.23 -17.56 10.96
CA ASN A 346 11.89 -16.15 11.03
C ASN A 346 12.32 -15.40 9.77
N VAL A 347 11.67 -14.28 9.49
CA VAL A 347 12.01 -13.38 8.39
C VAL A 347 12.03 -11.94 8.91
N LEU A 348 13.03 -11.17 8.50
CA LEU A 348 13.11 -9.74 8.76
C LEU A 348 13.32 -8.98 7.45
N TYR A 349 12.37 -8.13 7.08
CA TYR A 349 12.51 -7.23 5.93
C TYR A 349 13.16 -5.91 6.36
N LEU A 350 14.14 -5.45 5.58
CA LEU A 350 14.95 -4.27 5.85
C LEU A 350 15.09 -3.41 4.61
N GLU A 351 14.84 -2.11 4.76
CA GLU A 351 15.12 -1.07 3.77
C GLU A 351 16.18 -0.13 4.34
N LYS A 352 17.39 -0.16 3.77
CA LYS A 352 18.49 0.68 4.28
C LYS A 352 19.40 1.14 3.15
N GLY A 353 19.56 2.46 3.02
CA GLY A 353 20.46 3.06 2.04
C GLY A 353 20.10 2.71 0.58
N GLY A 354 18.80 2.65 0.26
CA GLY A 354 18.32 2.29 -1.08
C GLY A 354 18.46 0.81 -1.43
N LYS A 355 18.74 -0.06 -0.45
CA LYS A 355 18.74 -1.52 -0.62
C LYS A 355 17.54 -2.12 0.09
N TYR A 356 16.90 -3.07 -0.58
CA TYR A 356 15.70 -3.78 -0.14
C TYR A 356 16.04 -5.24 0.06
N SER A 357 15.87 -5.78 1.27
CA SER A 357 16.29 -7.15 1.55
C SER A 357 15.51 -7.84 2.65
N SER A 358 15.39 -9.16 2.54
CA SER A 358 14.87 -10.02 3.61
C SER A 358 15.97 -10.92 4.17
N GLU A 359 16.12 -10.93 5.48
CA GLU A 359 16.97 -11.86 6.22
C GLU A 359 16.12 -13.06 6.67
N LEU A 360 16.46 -14.24 6.17
CA LEU A 360 15.80 -15.52 6.44
C LEU A 360 16.63 -16.29 7.47
N PHE A 361 16.01 -16.64 8.60
CA PHE A 361 16.64 -17.39 9.68
C PHE A 361 16.15 -18.83 9.71
N PHE A 362 17.06 -19.79 9.87
CA PHE A 362 16.77 -21.22 9.85
C PHE A 362 17.06 -21.87 11.20
N ALA A 363 16.27 -22.89 11.56
CA ALA A 363 16.50 -23.64 12.79
C ALA A 363 17.75 -24.55 12.67
N GLU A 364 17.94 -25.13 11.48
CA GLU A 364 19.04 -26.03 11.14
C GLU A 364 20.10 -25.30 10.29
N GLU A 365 21.29 -25.91 10.19
CA GLU A 365 22.39 -25.37 9.39
C GLU A 365 22.11 -25.54 7.89
N LEU A 366 22.60 -24.59 7.10
CA LEU A 366 22.52 -24.57 5.65
C LEU A 366 23.66 -25.43 5.09
N TYR A 367 23.28 -26.49 4.40
CA TYR A 367 24.18 -27.47 3.82
C TYR A 367 24.76 -27.00 2.48
N GLU A 368 25.83 -27.66 2.05
CA GLU A 368 26.35 -27.47 0.70
C GLU A 368 25.36 -27.99 -0.35
N GLY A 369 25.12 -27.24 -1.42
CA GLY A 369 24.30 -27.68 -2.55
C GLY A 369 23.50 -26.58 -3.23
N ASP A 370 22.56 -27.00 -4.09
CA ASP A 370 21.69 -26.11 -4.85
C ASP A 370 20.47 -25.72 -4.01
N TYR A 371 20.25 -24.41 -3.93
CA TYR A 371 19.13 -23.79 -3.25
C TYR A 371 18.23 -23.07 -4.25
N GLN A 372 16.93 -23.24 -4.08
CA GLN A 372 15.89 -22.51 -4.79
C GLN A 372 15.05 -21.72 -3.79
N ILE A 373 14.96 -20.41 -3.99
CA ILE A 373 14.18 -19.49 -3.16
C ILE A 373 13.03 -18.94 -3.99
N GLU A 374 11.81 -19.29 -3.59
CA GLU A 374 10.56 -18.83 -4.18
C GLU A 374 9.92 -17.77 -3.28
N GLY A 375 9.56 -16.62 -3.85
CA GLY A 375 8.65 -15.67 -3.21
C GLY A 375 7.20 -16.02 -3.49
N ILE A 376 6.37 -16.05 -2.44
CA ILE A 376 4.94 -16.36 -2.51
C ILE A 376 4.18 -15.12 -2.04
N ASN A 377 3.35 -14.53 -2.90
CA ASN A 377 2.61 -13.29 -2.62
C ASN A 377 3.48 -12.10 -2.18
N ILE A 378 4.75 -12.09 -2.58
CA ILE A 378 5.61 -10.91 -2.50
C ILE A 378 5.28 -10.08 -3.74
N THR A 379 4.99 -8.81 -3.53
CA THR A 379 4.69 -7.84 -4.60
C THR A 379 5.60 -6.63 -4.45
N ASP A 380 5.69 -5.79 -5.46
CA ASP A 380 6.31 -4.47 -5.31
C ASP A 380 5.46 -3.57 -4.41
N ASN A 381 6.03 -2.43 -4.04
CA ASN A 381 5.29 -1.33 -3.41
C ASN A 381 4.71 -0.36 -4.45
N SER A 382 4.07 -0.88 -5.50
CA SER A 382 3.31 -0.06 -6.46
C SER A 382 1.80 -0.11 -6.17
N GLN A 383 1.03 0.71 -6.88
CA GLN A 383 -0.43 0.70 -6.91
C GLN A 383 -0.98 -0.58 -7.54
N GLU A 384 -0.23 -1.17 -8.48
CA GLU A 384 -0.56 -2.39 -9.21
C GLU A 384 -0.24 -3.66 -8.44
N GLU A 385 0.69 -3.59 -7.47
CA GLU A 385 1.19 -4.72 -6.69
C GLU A 385 1.70 -5.86 -7.58
N ASN A 386 2.65 -5.53 -8.47
CA ASN A 386 3.22 -6.50 -9.40
C ASN A 386 3.92 -7.62 -8.62
N LEU A 387 3.65 -8.87 -8.98
CA LEU A 387 4.17 -10.04 -8.27
C LEU A 387 5.68 -10.23 -8.51
N LEU A 388 6.38 -10.68 -7.48
CA LEU A 388 7.78 -11.08 -7.58
C LEU A 388 7.97 -12.15 -8.64
N LYS A 389 8.85 -11.85 -9.58
CA LYS A 389 9.13 -12.70 -10.73
C LYS A 389 10.16 -13.76 -10.37
N VAL A 390 9.79 -15.03 -10.66
CA VAL A 390 10.62 -16.25 -10.76
C VAL A 390 11.45 -16.59 -9.49
N PRO A 391 11.61 -17.88 -9.14
CA PRO A 391 12.55 -18.28 -8.09
C PRO A 391 13.99 -17.84 -8.36
N ALA A 392 14.71 -17.43 -7.32
CA ALA A 392 16.16 -17.35 -7.35
C ALA A 392 16.76 -18.74 -7.14
N VAL A 393 17.73 -19.12 -7.97
CA VAL A 393 18.49 -20.37 -7.82
C VAL A 393 19.95 -20.01 -7.56
N LEU A 394 20.55 -20.59 -6.52
CA LEU A 394 21.95 -20.39 -6.19
C LEU A 394 22.60 -21.64 -5.60
N PHE A 395 23.90 -21.78 -5.80
CA PHE A 395 24.71 -22.78 -5.11
C PHE A 395 25.29 -22.18 -3.82
N LEU A 396 25.09 -22.85 -2.69
CA LEU A 396 25.65 -22.46 -1.40
C LEU A 396 26.81 -23.36 -1.00
N ASN A 397 27.95 -22.75 -0.64
CA ASN A 397 29.03 -23.42 0.07
C ASN A 397 28.63 -23.52 1.56
N GLY A 398 28.22 -24.71 1.99
CA GLY A 398 27.61 -24.95 3.30
C GLY A 398 28.32 -26.02 4.11
N VAL A 399 27.65 -26.49 5.17
CA VAL A 399 28.13 -27.64 5.93
C VAL A 399 27.98 -28.89 5.06
N GLU A 400 28.99 -29.75 5.03
CA GLU A 400 28.92 -31.00 4.29
C GLU A 400 27.77 -31.85 4.85
N TYR A 401 26.79 -32.17 4.00
CA TYR A 401 25.68 -33.01 4.41
C TYR A 401 26.15 -34.46 4.52
N ILE A 402 26.16 -34.99 5.74
CA ILE A 402 26.43 -36.40 6.00
C ILE A 402 25.08 -37.10 6.14
N GLU A 403 24.72 -37.94 5.15
CA GLU A 403 23.54 -38.81 5.27
C GLU A 403 23.64 -39.61 6.58
N PRO A 404 22.63 -39.55 7.46
CA PRO A 404 22.65 -40.36 8.68
C PRO A 404 22.69 -41.84 8.30
N GLU A 405 23.69 -42.55 8.82
CA GLU A 405 23.91 -43.97 8.56
C GLU A 405 22.63 -44.75 8.90
N GLN A 406 22.00 -45.40 7.91
CA GLN A 406 20.79 -46.19 8.13
C GLN A 406 21.08 -47.29 9.16
N GLU A 407 20.59 -47.11 10.38
CA GLU A 407 20.65 -48.12 11.42
C GLU A 407 19.92 -49.38 10.91
N LYS A 408 20.67 -50.44 10.63
CA LYS A 408 20.10 -51.68 10.08
C LYS A 408 19.08 -52.22 11.07
N ASP A 409 17.84 -52.32 10.61
CA ASP A 409 16.74 -52.87 11.39
C ASP A 409 17.03 -54.33 11.79
N HIS A 410 17.44 -54.53 13.05
CA HIS A 410 17.76 -55.83 13.61
C HIS A 410 16.51 -56.64 14.02
N THR A 411 15.29 -56.13 13.83
CA THR A 411 14.05 -56.82 14.24
C THR A 411 13.82 -58.13 13.47
N LEU A 412 14.20 -58.22 12.19
CA LEU A 412 14.05 -59.46 11.40
C LEU A 412 14.97 -60.59 11.93
N LEU A 413 16.19 -60.26 12.37
CA LEU A 413 17.12 -61.23 12.96
C LEU A 413 16.64 -61.71 14.33
N TRP A 414 16.11 -60.80 15.15
CA TRP A 414 15.53 -61.13 16.46
C TRP A 414 14.28 -61.99 16.36
N THR A 415 13.39 -61.69 15.40
CA THR A 415 12.17 -62.50 15.18
C THR A 415 12.52 -63.92 14.75
N ILE A 416 13.53 -64.12 13.89
CA ILE A 416 14.01 -65.45 13.51
C ILE A 416 14.59 -66.20 14.71
N LEU A 417 15.42 -65.56 15.54
CA LEU A 417 16.02 -66.19 16.73
C LEU A 417 14.97 -66.63 17.76
N VAL A 418 13.96 -65.79 18.02
CA VAL A 418 12.84 -66.13 18.93
C VAL A 418 12.01 -67.29 18.37
N SER A 419 11.75 -67.30 17.05
CA SER A 419 11.01 -68.38 16.39
C SER A 419 11.71 -69.73 16.53
N VAL A 420 13.03 -69.77 16.33
CA VAL A 420 13.83 -70.99 16.50
C VAL A 420 13.84 -71.45 17.95
N GLY A 421 13.93 -70.52 18.91
CA GLY A 421 13.84 -70.83 20.34
C GLY A 421 12.51 -71.50 20.72
N ILE A 422 11.39 -71.00 20.21
CA ILE A 422 10.06 -71.55 20.46
C ILE A 422 9.94 -72.98 19.90
N ILE A 423 10.45 -73.24 18.68
CA ILE A 423 10.44 -74.58 18.07
C ILE A 423 11.24 -75.58 18.93
N MET A 424 12.40 -75.17 19.45
CA MET A 424 13.22 -76.01 20.32
C MET A 424 12.51 -76.34 21.65
N ILE A 425 11.74 -75.41 22.20
CA ILE A 425 10.91 -75.64 23.39
C ILE A 425 9.80 -76.66 23.09
N PHE A 426 9.10 -76.54 21.95
CA PHE A 426 8.08 -77.52 21.56
C PHE A 426 8.65 -78.92 21.34
N ILE A 427 9.82 -79.03 20.73
CA ILE A 427 10.51 -80.31 20.54
C ILE A 427 10.89 -80.93 21.90
N SER A 428 11.46 -80.14 22.82
CA SER A 428 11.83 -80.65 24.16
C SER A 428 10.60 -81.06 24.98
N THR A 429 9.50 -80.32 24.89
CA THR A 429 8.23 -80.61 25.58
C THR A 429 7.55 -81.87 25.03
N GLY A 430 7.57 -82.04 23.70
CA GLY A 430 7.09 -83.27 23.05
C GLY A 430 7.86 -84.51 23.47
N ILE A 431 9.20 -84.42 23.56
CA ILE A 431 10.06 -85.51 24.05
C ILE A 431 9.75 -85.83 25.53
N PHE A 432 9.49 -84.82 26.36
CA PHE A 432 9.12 -85.00 27.76
C PHE A 432 7.77 -85.70 27.94
N LEU A 433 6.74 -85.29 27.19
CA LEU A 433 5.41 -85.91 27.21
C LEU A 433 5.45 -87.37 26.73
N TYR A 434 6.19 -87.65 25.65
CA TYR A 434 6.39 -89.01 25.16
C TYR A 434 7.04 -89.92 26.23
N ARG A 435 8.02 -89.40 26.97
CA ARG A 435 8.66 -90.13 28.09
C ARG A 435 7.71 -90.37 29.27
N LYS A 436 6.77 -89.46 29.54
CA LYS A 436 5.80 -89.57 30.64
C LYS A 436 4.71 -90.61 30.35
N ILE A 437 4.25 -90.72 29.11
CA ILE A 437 3.18 -91.66 28.71
C ILE A 437 3.66 -93.12 28.71
N LYS A 438 4.95 -93.38 28.46
CA LYS A 438 5.47 -94.76 28.43
C LYS A 438 5.64 -95.41 29.83
N LYS A 439 5.48 -94.67 30.94
CA LYS A 439 5.92 -95.13 32.27
C LYS A 439 4.83 -95.62 33.25
N ASN A 440 3.53 -95.43 33.01
CA ASN A 440 2.49 -95.86 33.97
C ASN A 440 1.41 -96.77 33.35
N LYS A 441 1.28 -98.00 33.88
CA LYS A 441 0.18 -98.98 33.66
C LYS A 441 -0.49 -99.36 35.00
N GLY A 442 -1.81 -99.62 34.98
CA GLY A 442 -2.63 -100.29 36.03
C GLY A 442 -3.75 -99.38 36.56
N ILE A 443 -5.05 -99.76 36.69
CA ILE A 443 -5.74 -100.94 37.28
C ILE A 443 -7.17 -101.08 36.62
N ILE A 444 -7.68 -102.23 36.11
CA ILE A 444 -8.47 -103.43 36.59
C ILE A 444 -9.94 -103.20 37.07
N TYR A 445 -10.89 -104.04 36.56
CA TYR A 445 -12.32 -104.21 36.89
C TYR A 445 -12.62 -105.59 37.56
N VAL A 446 -13.59 -105.68 38.49
CA VAL A 446 -14.20 -106.96 38.98
C VAL A 446 -15.69 -106.77 39.37
N ASP A 447 -16.56 -107.72 38.97
CA ASP A 447 -17.96 -107.95 39.38
C ASP A 447 -18.98 -106.80 39.30
N GLY A 448 -19.26 -106.38 38.07
CA GLY A 448 -20.65 -106.16 37.64
C GLY A 448 -21.39 -104.90 38.12
N LYS A 449 -20.85 -104.09 39.06
CA LYS A 449 -21.19 -102.66 39.39
C LYS A 449 -20.59 -102.31 40.78
N PRO A 450 -20.04 -101.10 41.05
CA PRO A 450 -20.90 -99.92 41.24
C PRO A 450 -20.34 -98.54 40.81
N ILE A 451 -21.12 -97.60 40.24
CA ILE A 451 -21.96 -96.49 40.82
C ILE A 451 -21.22 -95.63 41.88
N LEU A 452 -20.71 -94.40 41.65
CA LEU A 452 -21.21 -93.05 41.22
C LEU A 452 -21.83 -92.21 42.36
N VAL A 453 -21.22 -91.05 42.70
CA VAL A 453 -21.81 -89.76 43.18
C VAL A 453 -20.64 -88.73 43.15
N SER A 454 -20.66 -87.53 42.57
CA SER A 454 -21.71 -86.59 42.16
C SER A 454 -21.26 -85.76 40.94
N ASN A 455 -22.24 -85.38 40.13
CA ASN A 455 -22.23 -84.30 39.12
C ASN A 455 -21.65 -82.99 39.71
N VAL A 456 -21.07 -82.06 38.94
CA VAL A 456 -21.75 -81.17 37.99
C VAL A 456 -20.75 -80.62 36.96
N GLU A 457 -21.24 -80.50 35.72
CA GLU A 457 -20.62 -79.85 34.55
C GLU A 457 -20.36 -78.34 34.77
N GLN A 458 -19.24 -77.81 34.25
CA GLN A 458 -19.26 -76.78 33.19
C GLN A 458 -17.84 -76.44 32.71
N HIS A 459 -17.67 -76.33 31.39
CA HIS A 459 -16.50 -75.73 30.75
C HIS A 459 -16.58 -74.20 30.83
N GLU A 460 -15.45 -73.52 31.08
CA GLU A 460 -15.25 -72.15 30.61
C GLU A 460 -13.86 -72.00 29.96
N SER A 461 -13.92 -71.54 28.72
CA SER A 461 -12.80 -71.07 27.90
C SER A 461 -12.24 -69.76 28.44
N ILE A 462 -10.92 -69.61 28.47
CA ILE A 462 -10.26 -68.30 28.64
C ILE A 462 -10.21 -67.63 27.26
N PRO A 463 -10.92 -66.51 27.03
CA PRO A 463 -10.68 -65.69 25.86
C PRO A 463 -9.48 -64.78 26.12
N VAL A 464 -8.59 -64.69 25.13
CA VAL A 464 -7.62 -63.59 25.03
C VAL A 464 -8.43 -62.31 24.87
N GLU A 465 -8.34 -61.40 25.84
CA GLU A 465 -8.99 -60.10 25.79
C GLU A 465 -8.46 -59.31 24.58
N LYS A 466 -9.33 -59.12 23.57
CA LYS A 466 -9.20 -58.00 22.65
C LYS A 466 -9.45 -56.75 23.48
N ASP A 467 -8.55 -55.78 23.41
CA ASP A 467 -8.77 -54.45 23.98
C ASP A 467 -10.15 -53.96 23.55
N LYS A 468 -11.02 -53.81 24.56
CA LYS A 468 -12.38 -53.32 24.35
C LYS A 468 -12.24 -51.82 24.17
N GLY A 469 -12.14 -51.37 22.92
CA GLY A 469 -12.24 -49.94 22.61
C GLY A 469 -13.39 -49.29 23.38
N ARG A 470 -13.19 -48.06 23.83
CA ARG A 470 -14.14 -47.39 24.73
C ARG A 470 -15.36 -46.92 23.95
N LYS A 471 -16.54 -47.32 24.42
CA LYS A 471 -17.82 -46.88 23.86
C LYS A 471 -18.06 -45.42 24.20
N ILE A 472 -18.37 -44.62 23.20
CA ILE A 472 -18.75 -43.23 23.38
C ILE A 472 -20.03 -42.93 22.61
N THR A 473 -20.74 -41.93 23.07
CA THR A 473 -21.85 -41.28 22.39
C THR A 473 -21.41 -39.87 21.97
N LEU A 474 -21.46 -39.60 20.68
CA LEU A 474 -21.28 -38.27 20.10
C LEU A 474 -22.66 -37.66 19.85
N ILE A 475 -22.91 -36.49 20.42
CA ILE A 475 -24.11 -35.67 20.15
C ILE A 475 -23.67 -34.44 19.39
N ILE A 476 -24.08 -34.35 18.13
CA ILE A 476 -23.64 -33.32 17.18
C ILE A 476 -24.77 -32.32 17.00
N TYR A 477 -24.46 -31.03 17.17
CA TYR A 477 -25.37 -29.92 16.99
C TYR A 477 -24.92 -29.09 15.78
N SER A 478 -25.87 -28.73 14.91
CA SER A 478 -25.69 -27.77 13.81
C SER A 478 -26.72 -26.66 13.98
N ASP A 479 -26.26 -25.40 14.02
CA ASP A 479 -27.08 -24.19 14.20
C ASP A 479 -28.14 -24.27 15.32
N GLY A 480 -27.81 -24.94 16.42
CA GLY A 480 -28.63 -25.04 17.63
C GLY A 480 -29.98 -25.76 17.49
N ARG A 481 -30.29 -26.38 16.34
CA ARG A 481 -31.64 -26.94 16.07
C ARG A 481 -31.65 -28.40 15.62
N ASN A 482 -30.62 -28.88 14.93
CA ASN A 482 -30.54 -30.28 14.49
C ASN A 482 -29.54 -31.07 15.34
N THR A 483 -29.99 -32.19 15.91
CA THR A 483 -29.14 -33.09 16.71
C THR A 483 -28.97 -34.45 16.02
N ARG A 484 -27.72 -34.88 15.85
CA ARG A 484 -27.40 -36.24 15.41
C ARG A 484 -26.67 -36.96 16.55
N LYS A 485 -27.20 -38.11 16.96
CA LYS A 485 -26.56 -38.99 17.95
C LYS A 485 -25.85 -40.12 17.22
N ILE A 486 -24.58 -40.35 17.57
CA ILE A 486 -23.78 -41.46 17.04
C ILE A 486 -23.19 -42.20 18.23
N ASP A 487 -23.55 -43.48 18.38
CA ASP A 487 -22.93 -44.37 19.35
C ASP A 487 -21.80 -45.13 18.62
N THR A 488 -20.56 -44.99 19.11
CA THR A 488 -19.37 -45.56 18.46
C THR A 488 -18.35 -46.07 19.48
N VAL A 489 -17.27 -46.66 18.98
CA VAL A 489 -16.17 -47.20 19.77
C VAL A 489 -14.87 -46.53 19.33
N ILE A 490 -14.10 -46.01 20.29
CA ILE A 490 -12.74 -45.53 20.03
C ILE A 490 -11.77 -46.63 20.42
N ASP A 491 -11.02 -47.14 19.44
CA ASP A 491 -9.92 -48.08 19.65
C ASP A 491 -8.61 -47.33 19.93
N LYS A 492 -8.27 -46.34 19.09
CA LYS A 492 -7.10 -45.45 19.28
C LYS A 492 -7.41 -44.00 18.97
N SER A 493 -7.93 -43.74 17.77
CA SER A 493 -8.26 -42.39 17.31
C SER A 493 -9.43 -42.37 16.34
N LEU A 494 -10.13 -41.24 16.29
CA LEU A 494 -11.20 -40.93 15.35
C LEU A 494 -10.95 -39.56 14.73
N PHE A 495 -10.86 -39.50 13.40
CA PHE A 495 -10.67 -38.27 12.65
C PHE A 495 -12.00 -37.64 12.24
N PHE A 496 -12.09 -36.33 12.41
CA PHE A 496 -13.25 -35.50 12.07
C PHE A 496 -12.86 -34.41 11.08
N GLY A 497 -13.68 -34.15 10.06
CA GLY A 497 -13.39 -33.13 9.06
C GLY A 497 -14.42 -33.06 7.94
N ARG A 498 -14.11 -32.36 6.84
CA ARG A 498 -14.98 -32.26 5.66
C ARG A 498 -14.75 -33.37 4.63
N ALA A 499 -13.55 -33.93 4.57
CA ALA A 499 -13.18 -34.87 3.52
C ALA A 499 -13.57 -36.32 3.88
N PRO A 500 -13.95 -37.17 2.89
CA PRO A 500 -14.31 -38.57 3.10
C PRO A 500 -13.21 -39.47 3.69
N ILE A 501 -11.98 -38.96 3.81
CA ILE A 501 -10.85 -39.64 4.45
C ILE A 501 -10.99 -39.70 5.98
N CYS A 502 -11.84 -38.85 6.58
CA CYS A 502 -12.13 -38.86 8.01
C CYS A 502 -13.08 -40.00 8.39
N ASN A 503 -12.97 -40.51 9.63
CA ASN A 503 -13.92 -41.49 10.17
C ASN A 503 -15.34 -40.90 10.20
N TYR A 504 -15.45 -39.63 10.57
CA TYR A 504 -16.69 -38.87 10.52
C TYR A 504 -16.45 -37.60 9.71
N TYR A 505 -17.05 -37.55 8.52
CA TYR A 505 -17.01 -36.36 7.68
C TYR A 505 -18.36 -35.67 7.59
N PHE A 506 -18.33 -34.36 7.44
CA PHE A 506 -19.51 -33.50 7.40
C PHE A 506 -19.40 -32.53 6.23
N ASP A 507 -20.51 -32.30 5.55
CA ASP A 507 -20.59 -31.29 4.49
C ASP A 507 -20.74 -29.90 5.12
N ASP A 508 -19.66 -29.42 5.72
CA ASP A 508 -19.56 -28.09 6.33
C ASP A 508 -18.35 -27.37 5.72
N ALA A 509 -18.61 -26.31 4.96
CA ALA A 509 -17.57 -25.55 4.28
C ALA A 509 -16.55 -24.89 5.25
N SER A 510 -16.93 -24.68 6.50
CA SER A 510 -16.07 -24.12 7.55
C SER A 510 -15.23 -25.19 8.28
N LEU A 511 -15.40 -26.47 7.96
CA LEU A 511 -14.49 -27.54 8.38
C LEU A 511 -13.36 -27.75 7.36
N SER A 512 -12.11 -27.76 7.82
CA SER A 512 -10.98 -28.29 7.06
C SER A 512 -11.15 -29.78 6.69
N LYS A 513 -10.43 -30.21 5.64
CA LYS A 513 -10.52 -31.58 5.09
C LYS A 513 -10.32 -32.65 6.18
N GLN A 514 -9.29 -32.51 7.00
CA GLN A 514 -9.11 -33.15 8.29
C GLN A 514 -9.01 -32.01 9.30
N HIS A 515 -9.91 -31.96 10.29
CA HIS A 515 -10.05 -30.79 11.16
C HIS A 515 -9.49 -31.06 12.56
N PHE A 516 -9.96 -32.12 13.22
CA PHE A 516 -9.46 -32.54 14.52
C PHE A 516 -9.47 -34.06 14.65
N VAL A 517 -8.66 -34.57 15.56
CA VAL A 517 -8.65 -35.97 15.96
C VAL A 517 -9.08 -36.09 17.42
N LEU A 518 -9.92 -37.08 17.68
CA LEU A 518 -10.29 -37.52 19.02
C LEU A 518 -9.52 -38.80 19.33
N GLU A 519 -8.69 -38.76 20.36
CA GLU A 519 -7.84 -39.87 20.78
C GLU A 519 -8.29 -40.38 22.15
N CYS A 520 -8.05 -41.67 22.41
CA CYS A 520 -8.27 -42.26 23.71
C CYS A 520 -7.02 -43.02 24.14
N ASP A 521 -6.59 -42.83 25.38
CA ASP A 521 -5.67 -43.75 26.05
C ASP A 521 -6.43 -44.60 27.09
N GLU A 522 -5.72 -45.34 27.94
CA GLU A 522 -6.33 -46.25 28.92
C GLU A 522 -7.28 -45.52 29.91
N GLU A 523 -7.10 -44.21 30.11
CA GLU A 523 -7.76 -43.44 31.16
C GLU A 523 -8.57 -42.24 30.64
N TYR A 524 -8.09 -41.49 29.65
CA TYR A 524 -8.63 -40.19 29.22
C TYR A 524 -8.90 -40.08 27.70
N PHE A 525 -9.77 -39.13 27.35
CA PHE A 525 -10.00 -38.70 25.98
C PHE A 525 -9.29 -37.37 25.70
N TYR A 526 -8.78 -37.22 24.48
CA TYR A 526 -8.07 -36.02 24.04
C TYR A 526 -8.57 -35.56 22.69
N VAL A 527 -8.61 -34.25 22.50
CA VAL A 527 -8.82 -33.63 21.18
C VAL A 527 -7.57 -32.87 20.77
N THR A 528 -7.18 -33.04 19.51
CA THR A 528 -6.06 -32.32 18.90
C THR A 528 -6.53 -31.71 17.58
N ASP A 529 -6.35 -30.40 17.43
CA ASP A 529 -6.56 -29.71 16.16
C ASP A 529 -5.50 -30.14 15.15
N LEU A 530 -5.90 -30.47 13.91
CA LEU A 530 -5.02 -30.93 12.84
C LEU A 530 -4.61 -29.77 11.92
N ASN A 531 -4.24 -28.65 12.52
CA ASN A 531 -3.92 -27.38 11.83
C ASN A 531 -5.08 -26.91 10.95
N SER A 532 -6.29 -26.90 11.52
CA SER A 532 -7.50 -26.51 10.81
C SER A 532 -7.55 -24.99 10.58
N SER A 533 -8.19 -24.59 9.49
CA SER A 533 -8.23 -23.18 9.04
C SER A 533 -8.97 -22.26 10.01
N ASN A 534 -9.96 -22.79 10.75
CA ASN A 534 -10.79 -22.04 11.69
C ASN A 534 -10.50 -22.39 13.16
N GLY A 535 -9.61 -23.36 13.40
CA GLY A 535 -9.25 -23.86 14.71
C GLY A 535 -10.35 -24.67 15.40
N THR A 536 -9.93 -25.54 16.32
CA THR A 536 -10.82 -26.30 17.20
C THR A 536 -10.94 -25.60 18.55
N LYS A 537 -12.16 -25.51 19.09
CA LYS A 537 -12.41 -24.93 20.41
C LYS A 537 -13.00 -25.97 21.36
N VAL A 538 -12.60 -25.96 22.62
CA VAL A 538 -13.23 -26.75 23.69
C VAL A 538 -13.90 -25.78 24.66
N ASN A 539 -15.21 -25.94 24.87
CA ASN A 539 -16.03 -25.04 25.70
C ASN A 539 -15.89 -23.56 25.31
N GLY A 540 -15.71 -23.28 24.02
CA GLY A 540 -15.57 -21.93 23.47
C GLY A 540 -14.15 -21.37 23.47
N ILE A 541 -13.17 -22.06 24.09
CA ILE A 541 -11.77 -21.64 24.15
C ILE A 541 -10.98 -22.38 23.06
N LEU A 542 -10.21 -21.65 22.26
CA LEU A 542 -9.35 -22.23 21.22
C LEU A 542 -8.25 -23.09 21.84
N ILE A 543 -8.04 -24.29 21.29
CA ILE A 543 -6.96 -25.17 21.70
C ILE A 543 -5.79 -25.04 20.73
N GLU A 544 -4.57 -24.86 21.25
CA GLU A 544 -3.34 -24.73 20.46
C GLU A 544 -2.50 -26.02 20.46
N ARG A 545 -2.82 -26.95 21.35
CA ARG A 545 -2.14 -28.24 21.53
C ARG A 545 -3.15 -29.30 21.98
N ARG A 546 -2.73 -30.56 21.97
CA ARG A 546 -3.50 -31.71 22.50
C ARG A 546 -4.15 -31.37 23.84
N HIS A 547 -5.48 -31.43 23.88
CA HIS A 547 -6.29 -31.00 25.00
C HIS A 547 -7.06 -32.19 25.59
N ARG A 548 -6.96 -32.40 26.90
CA ARG A 548 -7.70 -33.45 27.61
C ARG A 548 -9.16 -33.04 27.77
N LEU A 549 -10.09 -33.95 27.48
CA LEU A 549 -11.52 -33.72 27.59
C LEU A 549 -12.08 -34.22 28.93
N GLU A 550 -13.03 -33.48 29.46
CA GLU A 550 -13.87 -33.85 30.60
C GLU A 550 -15.29 -34.22 30.16
N GLN A 551 -16.04 -34.91 31.02
CA GLN A 551 -17.39 -35.37 30.69
C GLN A 551 -18.32 -34.18 30.40
N ASN A 552 -19.01 -34.24 29.24
CA ASN A 552 -19.89 -33.20 28.70
C ASN A 552 -19.22 -31.97 28.08
N ASP A 553 -17.90 -31.95 27.94
CA ASP A 553 -17.22 -30.91 27.17
C ASP A 553 -17.78 -30.82 25.75
N VAL A 554 -17.79 -29.59 25.24
CA VAL A 554 -18.30 -29.27 23.90
C VAL A 554 -17.14 -28.85 23.02
N ILE A 555 -16.81 -29.69 22.04
CA ILE A 555 -15.87 -29.36 20.98
C ILE A 555 -16.61 -28.58 19.91
N THR A 556 -16.11 -27.42 19.51
CA THR A 556 -16.65 -26.62 18.41
C THR A 556 -15.63 -26.57 17.28
N ALA A 557 -16.06 -26.95 16.08
CA ALA A 557 -15.25 -26.98 14.87
C ALA A 557 -16.16 -26.64 13.69
N GLY A 558 -15.81 -25.63 12.91
CA GLY A 558 -16.69 -25.09 11.88
C GLY A 558 -18.03 -24.59 12.46
N THR A 559 -19.15 -24.96 11.83
CA THR A 559 -20.51 -24.65 12.32
C THR A 559 -21.06 -25.71 13.27
N LEU A 560 -20.28 -26.76 13.56
CA LEU A 560 -20.70 -27.91 14.33
C LEU A 560 -20.19 -27.85 15.78
N GLN A 561 -21.04 -28.32 16.70
CA GLN A 561 -20.67 -28.59 18.08
C GLN A 561 -20.82 -30.08 18.39
N PHE A 562 -19.81 -30.68 19.00
CA PHE A 562 -19.74 -32.09 19.34
C PHE A 562 -19.68 -32.21 20.86
N ARG A 563 -20.70 -32.81 21.46
CA ARG A 563 -20.69 -33.20 22.87
C ARG A 563 -20.42 -34.69 22.97
N ILE A 564 -19.37 -35.03 23.70
CA ILE A 564 -18.93 -36.41 23.88
C ILE A 564 -19.38 -36.91 25.25
N LYS A 565 -19.92 -38.13 25.29
CA LYS A 565 -20.29 -38.83 26.53
C LYS A 565 -19.72 -40.23 26.50
N TRP A 566 -19.02 -40.63 27.56
CA TRP A 566 -18.52 -42.00 27.75
C TRP A 566 -18.96 -42.55 29.10
#